data_AF-A0A1G8E7H7-F1
#
_entry.id   AF-A0A1G8E7H7-F1
#
_cell.length_a   1.000
_cell.length_b   1.000
_cell.length_c   1.000
_cell.angle_alpha   90.00
_cell.angle_beta   90.00
_cell.angle_gamma   90.00
#
_symmetry.space_group_name_H-M   'P 1'
#
loop_
_entity.id
_entity.type
_entity.pdbx_description
1 polymer ?
#
loop_
_entity_poly.entity_id
_entity_poly.type
_entity_poly.pdbx_seq_one_letter_code
_entity_poly.pdbx_strand_id
1 'polypeptide(L)'
;MYIGTTFTGSVKKFKKQQIQTKFLLLGLPIAPSSNESLLVTQTGFGRRNGYPIKLHRQSVVAAYTRIPALAVALLLLFGANSFLMTGCGILMAALAVYLIFYYGRSSKAENEERELIGSFTGAYGKAEWFTRNMCSDFYDALREVYEKSGRNWQVDIKNDTVENIPLLYVIALFYAECHPYEEPFELREKAAALYAAQKERTVTFA
;
A
#
# COMPACT_ATOMS: atom_id res chain seq x y z
N MET A 1 6.51 32.15 -1.98
CA MET A 1 5.69 31.52 -0.92
C MET A 1 4.68 30.61 -1.59
N TYR A 2 4.88 29.29 -1.57
CA TYR A 2 3.93 28.33 -2.11
C TYR A 2 2.96 27.94 -0.98
N ILE A 3 1.79 28.59 -0.93
CA ILE A 3 0.64 28.10 -0.16
C ILE A 3 -0.20 27.24 -1.10
N GLY A 4 -0.48 26.01 -0.71
CA GLY A 4 -1.35 25.12 -1.46
C GLY A 4 -1.32 23.70 -0.94
N THR A 5 -1.89 22.77 -1.71
CA THR A 5 -1.82 21.35 -1.39
C THR A 5 -0.96 20.62 -2.39
N THR A 6 -0.09 19.72 -1.93
CA THR A 6 0.67 18.81 -2.81
C THR A 6 0.55 17.37 -2.34
N PHE A 7 0.74 16.44 -3.27
CA PHE A 7 0.90 15.03 -2.93
C PHE A 7 2.39 14.72 -2.73
N THR A 8 2.78 14.33 -1.51
CA THR A 8 4.15 13.98 -1.15
C THR A 8 4.20 12.68 -0.34
N GLY A 9 5.40 12.27 0.09
CA GLY A 9 5.58 11.06 0.89
C GLY A 9 5.41 9.78 0.09
N SER A 10 5.92 9.72 -1.16
CA SER A 10 5.83 8.53 -2.01
C SER A 10 6.45 7.30 -1.32
N VAL A 11 5.64 6.27 -1.11
CA VAL A 11 6.05 4.98 -0.54
C VAL A 11 5.36 3.84 -1.30
N LYS A 12 5.80 2.60 -1.03
CA LYS A 12 5.21 1.36 -1.52
C LYS A 12 5.07 1.31 -3.04
N LYS A 13 6.07 1.82 -3.77
CA LYS A 13 6.13 1.78 -5.23
C LYS A 13 6.10 0.32 -5.70
N PHE A 14 5.12 -0.03 -6.50
CA PHE A 14 5.02 -1.33 -7.13
C PHE A 14 4.33 -1.18 -8.49
N LYS A 15 4.93 -1.76 -9.53
CA LYS A 15 4.56 -1.47 -10.93
C LYS A 15 4.52 0.04 -11.18
N LYS A 16 3.43 0.55 -11.76
CA LYS A 16 3.19 1.98 -12.03
C LYS A 16 2.36 2.66 -10.93
N GLN A 17 2.18 2.01 -9.78
CA GLN A 17 1.37 2.51 -8.67
C GLN A 17 2.22 2.81 -7.43
N GLN A 18 1.81 3.83 -6.67
CA GLN A 18 2.49 4.23 -5.44
C GLN A 18 1.54 4.91 -4.46
N ILE A 19 1.83 4.81 -3.17
CA ILE A 19 1.05 5.50 -2.14
C ILE A 19 1.60 6.90 -1.93
N GLN A 20 0.71 7.89 -1.92
CA GLN A 20 1.04 9.27 -1.61
C GLN A 20 -0.03 9.91 -0.76
N THR A 21 0.38 10.86 0.08
CA THR A 21 -0.54 11.60 0.94
C THR A 21 -0.60 13.05 0.50
N LYS A 22 -1.80 13.61 0.52
CA LYS A 22 -2.02 15.03 0.20
C LYS A 22 -1.77 15.86 1.46
N PHE A 23 -0.90 16.85 1.36
CA PHE A 23 -0.49 17.72 2.45
C PHE A 23 -0.81 19.18 2.14
N LEU A 24 -1.15 19.95 3.17
CA LEU A 24 -1.10 21.40 3.14
C LEU A 24 0.36 21.85 3.28
N LEU A 25 0.83 22.68 2.34
CA LEU A 25 2.18 23.24 2.30
C LEU A 25 2.19 24.70 2.75
N LEU A 26 3.14 25.02 3.62
CA LEU A 26 3.61 26.37 3.92
C LEU A 26 5.13 26.33 4.04
N GLY A 27 5.83 26.27 2.90
CA GLY A 27 7.27 25.99 2.84
C GLY A 27 7.62 24.52 3.13
N LEU A 28 7.04 23.94 4.18
CA LEU A 28 7.12 22.53 4.56
C LEU A 28 5.70 21.93 4.65
N PRO A 29 5.55 20.59 4.52
CA PRO A 29 4.27 19.94 4.77
C PRO A 29 3.88 20.15 6.24
N ILE A 30 2.74 20.78 6.51
CA ILE A 30 2.27 21.04 7.89
C ILE A 30 1.46 19.85 8.40
N ALA A 31 0.40 19.50 7.66
CA ALA A 31 -0.57 18.50 8.03
C ALA A 31 -1.14 17.82 6.78
N PRO A 32 -1.55 16.55 6.87
CA PRO A 32 -2.37 15.93 5.83
C PRO A 32 -3.63 16.77 5.60
N SER A 33 -3.95 17.07 4.34
CA SER A 33 -5.15 17.86 4.00
C SER A 33 -6.44 17.04 4.08
N SER A 34 -6.32 15.71 4.16
CA SER A 34 -7.41 14.74 4.20
C SER A 34 -7.02 13.58 5.11
N ASN A 35 -8.02 12.89 5.67
CA ASN A 35 -7.85 11.65 6.42
C ASN A 35 -7.58 10.42 5.52
N GLU A 36 -7.26 10.68 4.25
CA GLU A 36 -7.07 9.67 3.22
C GLU A 36 -5.76 9.94 2.48
N SER A 37 -5.09 8.84 2.12
CA SER A 37 -4.00 8.82 1.15
C SER A 37 -4.56 8.36 -0.20
N LEU A 38 -3.73 8.43 -1.25
CA LEU A 38 -4.10 8.01 -2.58
C LEU A 38 -3.13 6.93 -3.07
N LEU A 39 -3.67 5.79 -3.53
CA LEU A 39 -2.94 4.84 -4.34
C LEU A 39 -2.93 5.35 -5.78
N VAL A 40 -1.89 6.08 -6.13
CA VAL A 40 -1.80 6.81 -7.40
C VAL A 40 -1.55 5.82 -8.53
N THR A 41 -2.45 5.83 -9.52
CA THR A 41 -2.37 4.99 -10.72
C THR A 41 -1.93 5.76 -11.96
N GLN A 42 -2.23 7.06 -12.01
CA GLN A 42 -1.83 7.95 -13.09
C GLN A 42 -1.35 9.29 -12.51
N THR A 43 -0.23 9.78 -13.03
CA THR A 43 0.30 11.12 -12.73
C THR A 43 0.10 12.00 -13.95
N GLY A 44 -0.84 12.94 -13.89
CA GLY A 44 -1.03 14.00 -14.88
C GLY A 44 -0.46 15.34 -14.41
N PHE A 45 -0.31 16.29 -15.33
CA PHE A 45 0.10 17.67 -15.01
C PHE A 45 -0.97 18.32 -14.11
N GLY A 46 -0.66 18.51 -12.83
CA GLY A 46 -1.56 19.14 -11.85
C GLY A 46 -2.68 18.26 -11.28
N ARG A 47 -2.88 17.02 -11.75
CA ARG A 47 -3.87 16.07 -11.19
C ARG A 47 -3.27 14.67 -11.01
N ARG A 48 -3.53 14.08 -9.83
CA ARG A 48 -3.22 12.67 -9.56
C ARG A 48 -4.52 11.93 -9.42
N ASN A 49 -4.69 10.88 -10.22
CA ASN A 49 -5.84 9.98 -10.14
C ASN A 49 -5.37 8.68 -9.49
N GLY A 50 -6.26 8.06 -8.73
CA GLY A 50 -5.95 6.85 -7.98
C GLY A 50 -7.10 6.41 -7.12
N TYR A 51 -6.90 5.33 -6.40
CA TYR A 51 -7.88 4.80 -5.46
C TYR A 51 -7.70 5.48 -4.10
N PRO A 52 -8.78 6.01 -3.49
CA PRO A 52 -8.71 6.53 -2.13
C PRO A 52 -8.39 5.37 -1.17
N ILE A 53 -7.43 5.59 -0.31
CA ILE A 53 -6.99 4.63 0.71
C ILE A 53 -6.94 5.32 2.07
N LYS A 54 -7.01 4.54 3.14
CA LYS A 54 -6.81 5.03 4.51
C LYS A 54 -5.47 5.75 4.62
N LEU A 55 -5.41 6.74 5.52
CA LEU A 55 -4.19 7.52 5.75
C LEU A 55 -2.99 6.61 6.06
N HIS A 56 -2.01 6.59 5.15
CA HIS A 56 -0.90 5.67 5.24
C HIS A 56 0.26 6.27 6.04
N ARG A 57 0.45 5.81 7.29
CA ARG A 57 1.44 6.37 8.23
C ARG A 57 2.86 6.46 7.65
N GLN A 58 3.33 5.45 6.93
CA GLN A 58 4.69 5.51 6.35
C GLN A 58 4.82 6.59 5.28
N SER A 59 3.75 6.89 4.53
CA SER A 59 3.74 7.98 3.56
C SER A 59 3.88 9.32 4.28
N VAL A 60 3.17 9.46 5.40
CA VAL A 60 3.21 10.65 6.23
C VAL A 60 4.60 10.87 6.83
N VAL A 61 5.19 9.84 7.43
CA VAL A 61 6.55 9.90 7.98
C VAL A 61 7.56 10.23 6.87
N ALA A 62 7.43 9.61 5.69
CA ALA A 62 8.31 9.89 4.55
C ALA A 62 8.24 11.36 4.11
N ALA A 63 7.06 11.99 4.16
CA ALA A 63 6.88 13.39 3.83
C ALA A 63 7.59 14.32 4.85
N TYR A 64 7.45 14.03 6.14
CA TYR A 64 8.03 14.85 7.21
C TYR A 64 9.53 14.66 7.41
N THR A 65 10.09 13.51 7.03
CA THR A 65 11.48 13.18 7.37
C THR A 65 12.45 13.42 6.23
N ARG A 66 12.08 13.12 4.99
CA ARG A 66 13.04 13.16 3.86
C ARG A 66 13.62 14.55 3.60
N ILE A 67 12.75 15.57 3.48
CA ILE A 67 13.20 16.93 3.17
C ILE A 67 13.94 17.55 4.36
N PRO A 68 13.43 17.50 5.60
CA PRO A 68 14.15 18.03 6.76
C PRO A 68 15.47 17.31 7.04
N ALA A 69 15.53 15.97 6.91
CA ALA A 69 16.78 15.23 7.10
C ALA A 69 17.86 15.69 6.10
N LEU A 70 17.48 15.88 4.83
CA LEU A 70 18.39 16.41 3.82
C LEU A 70 18.83 17.84 4.12
N ALA A 71 17.89 18.71 4.52
CA ALA A 71 18.20 20.10 4.87
C ALA A 71 19.16 20.20 6.07
N VAL A 72 18.91 19.43 7.13
CA VAL A 72 19.79 19.36 8.31
C VAL A 72 21.16 18.80 7.93
N ALA A 73 21.22 17.76 7.11
CA ALA A 73 22.49 17.21 6.63
C ALA A 73 23.32 18.28 5.89
N LEU A 74 22.70 19.04 4.98
CA LEU A 74 23.38 20.11 4.24
C LEU A 74 23.84 21.24 5.16
N LEU A 75 22.98 21.68 6.10
CA LEU A 75 23.35 22.71 7.07
C LEU A 75 24.54 22.31 7.93
N LEU A 76 24.57 21.06 8.40
CA LEU A 76 25.69 20.54 9.19
C LEU A 76 26.96 20.38 8.35
N LEU A 77 26.87 19.97 7.09
CA LEU A 77 28.05 19.77 6.25
C LEU A 77 28.68 21.10 5.80
N PHE A 78 27.86 22.10 5.45
CA PHE A 78 28.34 23.37 4.91
C PHE A 78 28.42 24.51 5.93
N GLY A 79 27.77 24.37 7.09
CA GLY A 79 27.82 25.32 8.20
C GLY A 79 28.74 24.88 9.35
N ALA A 80 29.37 23.70 9.27
CA ALA A 80 30.24 23.20 10.33
C ALA A 80 31.56 23.96 10.41
N ASN A 81 31.88 24.42 11.63
CA ASN A 81 33.21 24.94 11.98
C ASN A 81 34.01 23.94 12.85
N SER A 82 33.51 22.71 13.02
CA SER A 82 34.14 21.68 13.85
C SER A 82 34.01 20.29 13.25
N PHE A 83 35.01 19.44 13.51
CA PHE A 83 35.04 18.05 13.06
C PHE A 83 33.83 17.24 13.55
N LEU A 84 33.36 17.51 14.77
CA LEU A 84 32.19 16.85 15.34
C LEU A 84 30.90 17.17 14.56
N MET A 85 30.70 18.45 14.18
CA MET A 85 29.55 18.84 13.35
C MET A 85 29.61 18.21 11.95
N THR A 86 30.79 18.15 11.34
CA THR A 86 30.99 17.45 10.06
C THR A 86 30.63 15.97 10.19
N GLY A 87 31.07 15.31 11.27
CA GLY A 87 30.70 13.91 11.55
C GLY A 87 29.19 13.70 11.68
N CYS A 88 28.50 14.55 12.43
CA CYS A 88 27.03 14.53 12.52
C CYS A 88 26.37 14.79 11.15
N GLY A 89 26.92 15.69 10.35
CA GLY A 89 26.43 15.99 8.99
C GLY A 89 26.50 14.77 8.08
N ILE A 90 27.61 14.01 8.12
CA ILE A 90 27.77 12.77 7.34
C ILE A 90 26.73 11.72 7.77
N LEU A 91 26.52 11.54 9.08
CA LEU A 91 25.52 10.60 9.60
C LEU A 91 24.09 11.00 9.16
N MET A 92 23.76 12.30 9.22
CA MET A 92 22.47 12.80 8.76
C MET A 92 22.30 12.66 7.25
N ALA A 93 23.37 12.84 6.46
CA ALA A 93 23.34 12.60 5.02
C ALA A 93 23.08 11.13 4.70
N ALA A 94 23.75 10.20 5.40
CA ALA A 94 23.51 8.77 5.26
C ALA A 94 22.06 8.39 5.61
N LEU A 95 21.52 8.97 6.70
CA LEU A 95 20.11 8.80 7.07
C LEU A 95 19.17 9.36 5.99
N ALA A 96 19.43 10.55 5.44
CA ALA A 96 18.63 11.13 4.37
C ALA A 96 18.62 10.25 3.11
N VAL A 97 19.79 9.71 2.71
CA VAL A 97 19.91 8.75 1.61
C VAL A 97 19.06 7.50 1.89
N TYR A 98 19.16 6.93 3.09
CA TYR A 98 18.33 5.79 3.48
C TYR A 98 16.83 6.11 3.37
N LEU A 99 16.39 7.25 3.90
CA LEU A 99 15.00 7.67 3.89
C LEU A 99 14.48 7.90 2.47
N ILE A 100 15.30 8.43 1.56
CA ILE A 100 14.91 8.71 0.17
C ILE A 100 14.81 7.41 -0.65
N PHE A 101 15.78 6.51 -0.53
CA PHE A 101 15.90 5.36 -1.43
C PHE A 101 15.30 4.05 -0.90
N TYR A 102 15.28 3.86 0.42
CA TYR A 102 14.93 2.56 1.03
C TYR A 102 13.69 2.63 1.93
N TYR A 103 13.48 3.72 2.66
CA TYR A 103 12.33 3.84 3.55
C TYR A 103 11.00 3.78 2.78
N GLY A 104 10.11 2.90 3.23
CA GLY A 104 8.81 2.68 2.62
C GLY A 104 8.84 1.81 1.36
N ARG A 105 9.89 1.00 1.12
CA ARG A 105 9.83 -0.07 0.11
C ARG A 105 8.84 -1.17 0.53
N SER A 106 8.27 -1.84 -0.46
CA SER A 106 7.41 -3.01 -0.26
C SER A 106 8.26 -4.27 -0.05
N SER A 107 7.78 -5.21 0.77
CA SER A 107 8.41 -6.53 0.88
C SER A 107 8.03 -7.42 -0.32
N LYS A 108 8.75 -8.54 -0.52
CA LYS A 108 8.39 -9.51 -1.58
C LYS A 108 7.01 -10.13 -1.34
N ALA A 109 6.75 -10.59 -0.11
CA ALA A 109 5.45 -11.15 0.27
C ALA A 109 4.30 -10.14 0.07
N GLU A 110 4.53 -8.88 0.44
CA GLU A 110 3.56 -7.80 0.19
C GLU A 110 3.31 -7.58 -1.31
N ASN A 111 4.36 -7.63 -2.12
CA ASN A 111 4.22 -7.49 -3.58
C ASN A 111 3.45 -8.67 -4.21
N GLU A 112 3.60 -9.88 -3.70
CA GLU A 112 2.85 -11.05 -4.17
C GLU A 112 1.34 -10.90 -3.89
N GLU A 113 0.96 -10.51 -2.67
CA GLU A 113 -0.44 -10.24 -2.33
C GLU A 113 -1.02 -9.11 -3.20
N ARG A 114 -0.26 -8.02 -3.37
CA ARG A 114 -0.68 -6.89 -4.21
C ARG A 114 -0.78 -7.25 -5.68
N GLU A 115 0.09 -8.12 -6.17
CA GLU A 115 0.03 -8.63 -7.55
C GLU A 115 -1.26 -9.42 -7.76
N LEU A 116 -1.59 -10.28 -6.80
CA LEU A 116 -2.82 -11.06 -6.81
C LEU A 116 -4.06 -10.18 -6.76
N ILE A 117 -4.14 -9.22 -5.84
CA ILE A 117 -5.28 -8.29 -5.78
C ILE A 117 -5.38 -7.47 -7.07
N GLY A 118 -4.24 -6.98 -7.57
CA GLY A 118 -4.19 -6.15 -8.76
C GLY A 118 -4.50 -6.90 -10.07
N SER A 119 -4.33 -8.22 -10.13
CA SER A 119 -4.71 -9.00 -11.31
C SER A 119 -6.23 -9.10 -11.51
N PHE A 120 -7.00 -9.03 -10.42
CA PHE A 120 -8.47 -9.05 -10.47
C PHE A 120 -9.10 -7.65 -10.44
N THR A 121 -8.50 -6.70 -9.72
CA THR A 121 -9.10 -5.37 -9.49
C THR A 121 -8.47 -4.25 -10.31
N GLY A 122 -7.26 -4.46 -10.86
CA GLY A 122 -6.42 -3.40 -11.42
C GLY A 122 -5.78 -2.47 -10.37
N ALA A 123 -6.11 -2.64 -9.08
CA ALA A 123 -5.57 -1.87 -7.97
C ALA A 123 -4.49 -2.68 -7.24
N TYR A 124 -3.21 -2.31 -7.41
CA TYR A 124 -2.08 -3.02 -6.78
C TYR A 124 -1.85 -2.52 -5.34
N GLY A 125 -2.88 -2.63 -4.50
CA GLY A 125 -2.85 -2.31 -3.07
C GLY A 125 -3.26 -3.50 -2.21
N LYS A 126 -2.89 -3.50 -0.93
CA LYS A 126 -3.42 -4.47 0.02
C LYS A 126 -4.88 -4.16 0.34
N ALA A 127 -5.70 -5.17 0.60
CA ALA A 127 -7.10 -5.00 0.97
C ALA A 127 -7.26 -4.04 2.16
N GLU A 128 -6.41 -4.19 3.18
CA GLU A 128 -6.41 -3.38 4.41
C GLU A 128 -6.21 -1.87 4.18
N TRP A 129 -5.64 -1.48 3.04
CA TRP A 129 -5.35 -0.08 2.71
C TRP A 129 -6.59 0.66 2.22
N PHE A 130 -7.50 -0.03 1.54
CA PHE A 130 -8.66 0.63 0.93
C PHE A 130 -9.65 1.09 2.00
N THR A 131 -10.42 2.13 1.68
CA THR A 131 -11.52 2.58 2.55
C THR A 131 -12.60 1.49 2.60
N ARG A 132 -13.41 1.47 3.66
CA ARG A 132 -14.47 0.45 3.81
C ARG A 132 -15.41 0.42 2.59
N ASN A 133 -15.74 1.58 2.03
CA ASN A 133 -16.58 1.68 0.84
C ASN A 133 -15.91 1.02 -0.37
N MET A 134 -14.64 1.35 -0.64
CA MET A 134 -13.89 0.73 -1.74
C MET A 134 -13.70 -0.78 -1.53
N CYS A 135 -13.49 -1.25 -0.29
CA CYS A 135 -13.43 -2.68 -0.01
C CYS A 135 -14.76 -3.36 -0.33
N SER A 136 -15.90 -2.75 0.03
CA SER A 136 -17.23 -3.28 -0.29
C SER A 136 -17.44 -3.34 -1.79
N ASP A 137 -17.11 -2.26 -2.52
CA ASP A 137 -17.25 -2.20 -3.98
C ASP A 137 -16.42 -3.29 -4.66
N PHE A 138 -15.17 -3.50 -4.25
CA PHE A 138 -14.34 -4.59 -4.77
C PHE A 138 -14.88 -5.97 -4.38
N TYR A 139 -15.31 -6.15 -3.14
CA TYR A 139 -15.90 -7.40 -2.67
C TYR A 139 -17.15 -7.77 -3.47
N ASP A 140 -18.10 -6.84 -3.60
CA ASP A 140 -19.36 -7.07 -4.31
C ASP A 140 -19.12 -7.37 -5.80
N ALA A 141 -18.22 -6.63 -6.45
CA ALA A 141 -17.86 -6.87 -7.84
C ALA A 141 -17.22 -8.25 -8.07
N LEU A 142 -16.27 -8.65 -7.21
CA LEU A 142 -15.61 -9.95 -7.32
C LEU A 142 -16.54 -11.11 -6.96
N ARG A 143 -17.38 -10.93 -5.94
CA ARG A 143 -18.42 -11.89 -5.55
C ARG A 143 -19.38 -12.11 -6.72
N GLU A 144 -19.90 -11.05 -7.33
CA GLU A 144 -20.85 -11.16 -8.45
C GLU A 144 -20.24 -11.95 -9.62
N VAL A 145 -18.96 -11.70 -9.94
CA VAL A 145 -18.26 -12.45 -11.00
C VAL A 145 -18.17 -13.94 -10.67
N TYR A 146 -17.91 -14.30 -9.42
CA TYR A 146 -17.84 -15.69 -8.98
C TYR A 146 -19.22 -16.38 -9.00
N GLU A 147 -20.23 -15.72 -8.41
CA GLU A 147 -21.57 -16.26 -8.20
C GLU A 147 -22.41 -16.33 -9.49
N LYS A 148 -21.97 -15.70 -10.59
CA LYS A 148 -22.57 -15.87 -11.94
C LYS A 148 -22.65 -17.32 -12.40
N SER A 149 -21.80 -18.19 -11.87
CA SER A 149 -21.82 -19.64 -12.12
C SER A 149 -22.90 -20.40 -11.32
N GLY A 150 -23.70 -19.71 -10.50
CA GLY A 150 -24.68 -20.32 -9.58
C GLY A 150 -24.06 -20.90 -8.32
N ARG A 151 -22.79 -20.62 -8.06
CA ARG A 151 -22.02 -21.11 -6.92
C ARG A 151 -22.03 -20.13 -5.75
N ASN A 152 -21.75 -20.61 -4.56
CA ASN A 152 -21.56 -19.79 -3.36
C ASN A 152 -20.12 -19.92 -2.88
N TRP A 153 -19.38 -18.81 -2.95
CA TRP A 153 -17.95 -18.77 -2.65
C TRP A 153 -17.63 -19.18 -1.19
N GLN A 154 -18.50 -18.86 -0.23
CA GLN A 154 -18.30 -19.23 1.19
C GLN A 154 -18.45 -20.73 1.39
N VAL A 155 -19.43 -21.34 0.73
CA VAL A 155 -19.66 -22.79 0.75
C VAL A 155 -18.49 -23.51 0.07
N ASP A 156 -18.02 -22.97 -1.05
CA ASP A 156 -16.89 -23.55 -1.80
C ASP A 156 -15.57 -23.51 -1.01
N ILE A 157 -15.32 -22.44 -0.23
CA ILE A 157 -14.17 -22.40 0.70
C ILE A 157 -14.36 -23.40 1.85
N LYS A 158 -15.58 -23.55 2.39
CA LYS A 158 -15.84 -24.45 3.53
C LYS A 158 -15.73 -25.93 3.14
N ASN A 159 -16.07 -26.27 1.89
CA ASN A 159 -16.11 -27.64 1.37
C ASN A 159 -14.87 -28.04 0.56
N ASP A 160 -13.85 -27.17 0.47
CA ASP A 160 -12.66 -27.36 -0.38
C ASP A 160 -12.98 -27.62 -1.87
N THR A 161 -14.17 -27.22 -2.34
CA THR A 161 -14.63 -27.39 -3.72
C THR A 161 -14.21 -26.20 -4.57
N VAL A 162 -12.94 -26.16 -4.99
CA VAL A 162 -12.38 -24.93 -5.57
C VAL A 162 -12.09 -24.99 -7.07
N GLU A 163 -12.70 -24.06 -7.81
CA GLU A 163 -12.43 -23.84 -9.24
C GLU A 163 -11.36 -22.75 -9.46
N ASN A 164 -11.45 -21.62 -8.75
CA ASN A 164 -10.51 -20.51 -8.85
C ASN A 164 -10.03 -20.06 -7.46
N ILE A 165 -9.07 -20.80 -6.90
CA ILE A 165 -8.48 -20.54 -5.58
C ILE A 165 -7.92 -19.10 -5.48
N PRO A 166 -7.19 -18.57 -6.48
CA PRO A 166 -6.70 -17.20 -6.47
C PRO A 166 -7.81 -16.15 -6.28
N LEU A 167 -8.93 -16.28 -7.00
CA LEU A 167 -10.07 -15.36 -6.90
C LEU A 167 -10.77 -15.48 -5.54
N LEU A 168 -11.01 -16.71 -5.05
CA LEU A 168 -11.61 -16.94 -3.74
C LEU A 168 -10.79 -16.31 -2.61
N TYR A 169 -9.47 -16.43 -2.68
CA TYR A 169 -8.60 -15.82 -1.69
C TYR A 169 -8.71 -14.29 -1.70
N VAL A 170 -8.77 -13.66 -2.89
CA VAL A 170 -8.96 -12.20 -2.97
C VAL A 170 -10.35 -11.76 -2.48
N ILE A 171 -11.41 -12.51 -2.79
CA ILE A 171 -12.75 -12.27 -2.23
C ILE A 171 -12.71 -12.32 -0.71
N ALA A 172 -12.06 -13.34 -0.13
CA ALA A 172 -11.94 -13.49 1.31
C ALA A 172 -11.11 -12.38 1.97
N LEU A 173 -10.05 -11.89 1.30
CA LEU A 173 -9.28 -10.73 1.77
C LEU A 173 -10.15 -9.48 1.92
N PHE A 174 -10.93 -9.14 0.90
CA PHE A 174 -11.84 -7.98 0.96
C PHE A 174 -13.00 -8.22 1.92
N TYR A 175 -13.56 -9.43 1.98
CA TYR A 175 -14.66 -9.77 2.88
C TYR A 175 -14.29 -9.57 4.36
N ALA A 176 -13.12 -10.07 4.77
CA ALA A 176 -12.59 -9.90 6.12
C ALA A 176 -12.32 -8.44 6.48
N GLU A 177 -11.89 -7.63 5.50
CA GLU A 177 -11.65 -6.21 5.73
C GLU A 177 -12.96 -5.39 5.82
N CYS A 178 -13.99 -5.79 5.08
CA CYS A 178 -15.31 -5.16 5.15
C CYS A 178 -16.04 -5.51 6.46
N HIS A 179 -15.95 -6.78 6.87
CA HIS A 179 -16.69 -7.38 7.97
C HIS A 179 -15.70 -7.91 9.02
N PRO A 180 -15.26 -7.08 9.99
CA PRO A 180 -14.26 -7.47 10.98
C PRO A 180 -14.89 -8.30 12.12
N TYR A 181 -15.50 -9.43 11.78
CA TYR A 181 -16.05 -10.42 12.71
C TYR A 181 -15.33 -11.76 12.53
N GLU A 182 -15.50 -12.70 13.47
CA GLU A 182 -14.75 -13.97 13.54
C GLU A 182 -14.86 -14.83 12.27
N GLU A 183 -16.08 -15.09 11.78
CA GLU A 183 -16.30 -15.94 10.58
C GLU A 183 -15.54 -15.44 9.32
N PRO A 184 -15.57 -14.15 8.95
CA PRO A 184 -14.76 -13.61 7.86
C PRO A 184 -13.25 -13.88 7.99
N PHE A 185 -12.69 -13.86 9.20
CA PHE A 185 -11.28 -14.18 9.43
C PHE A 185 -11.01 -15.67 9.21
N GLU A 186 -11.86 -16.56 9.70
CA GLU A 186 -11.74 -18.01 9.47
C GLU A 186 -11.78 -18.35 7.98
N LEU A 187 -12.72 -17.74 7.24
CA LEU A 187 -12.83 -17.91 5.79
C LEU A 187 -11.57 -17.44 5.06
N ARG A 188 -10.99 -16.31 5.50
CA ARG A 188 -9.73 -15.80 4.94
C ARG A 188 -8.56 -16.74 5.22
N GLU A 189 -8.46 -17.29 6.43
CA GLU A 189 -7.39 -18.24 6.79
C GLU A 189 -7.50 -19.54 6.00
N LYS A 190 -8.72 -20.11 5.86
CA LYS A 190 -8.96 -21.28 5.02
C LYS A 190 -8.59 -21.01 3.56
N ALA A 191 -9.02 -19.88 3.00
CA ALA A 191 -8.68 -19.52 1.63
C ALA A 191 -7.17 -19.31 1.43
N ALA A 192 -6.48 -18.74 2.43
CA ALA A 192 -5.03 -18.59 2.41
C ALA A 192 -4.31 -19.95 2.41
N ALA A 193 -4.78 -20.91 3.21
CA ALA A 193 -4.24 -22.27 3.24
C ALA A 193 -4.42 -23.00 1.90
N LEU A 194 -5.60 -22.89 1.30
CA LEU A 194 -5.89 -23.44 -0.03
C LEU A 194 -4.98 -22.82 -1.11
N TYR A 195 -4.78 -21.50 -1.06
CA TYR A 195 -3.91 -20.79 -1.99
C TYR A 195 -2.43 -21.18 -1.82
N ALA A 196 -1.96 -21.32 -0.58
CA ALA A 196 -0.60 -21.78 -0.29
C ALA A 196 -0.37 -23.21 -0.82
N ALA A 197 -1.29 -24.14 -0.55
CA ALA A 197 -1.22 -25.52 -1.04
C ALA A 197 -1.23 -25.59 -2.58
N GLN A 198 -2.00 -24.74 -3.26
CA GLN A 198 -1.97 -24.65 -4.72
C GLN A 198 -0.61 -24.17 -5.22
N LYS A 199 -0.05 -23.12 -4.61
CA LYS A 199 1.23 -22.54 -4.99
C LYS A 199 2.36 -23.56 -4.87
N GLU A 200 2.39 -24.36 -3.79
CA GLU A 200 3.37 -25.43 -3.59
C GLU A 200 3.29 -26.52 -4.66
N ARG A 201 2.07 -26.93 -5.04
CA ARG A 201 1.86 -27.86 -6.15
C ARG A 201 2.40 -27.30 -7.45
N THR A 202 2.09 -26.05 -7.80
CA THR A 202 2.58 -25.45 -9.06
C THR A 202 4.11 -25.37 -9.13
N VAL A 203 4.79 -25.13 -8.00
CA VAL A 203 6.27 -25.09 -7.95
C VAL A 203 6.91 -26.47 -8.10
N THR A 204 6.22 -27.54 -7.68
CA THR A 204 6.77 -28.90 -7.75
C THR A 204 6.75 -29.47 -9.17
N PHE A 205 5.93 -28.92 -10.07
CA PHE A 205 5.78 -29.36 -11.46
C PHE A 205 6.45 -28.42 -12.49
N ALA A 206 7.18 -27.40 -12.04
CA ALA A 206 7.89 -26.44 -12.91
C ALA A 206 9.41 -26.67 -12.84
#